data_AF-A0A9D8GN38-F1
#
_entry.id   AF-A0A9D8GN38-F1
#
_cell.length_a   1.000
_cell.length_b   1.000
_cell.length_c   1.000
_cell.angle_alpha   90.00
_cell.angle_beta   90.00
_cell.angle_gamma   90.00
#
_symmetry.space_group_name_H-M   'P 1'
#
loop_
_entity.id
_entity.type
_entity.pdbx_description
1 polymer ?
#
loop_
_entity_poly.entity_id
_entity_poly.type
_entity_poly.pdbx_seq_one_letter_code
_entity_poly.pdbx_strand_id
1 'polypeptide(L)'
;MIRRRSFTALAPAALLAAGTARAQGDPAMLKDLAREAAIFVFPLVEMYRTRWNATVNPNNPRRLKLNTFIHVPRLADHTSRAVTTPNNDTMYSSGWLDLSGGPMFLTLPEMGERYYSFAFMDLFTNNFAYVCRRLHGATPRPHMVVGPSWTGTAPDDVTLVRSPTNSVWLLGRILVDGPEDVNAVRLLQSRVRLETPDVRNERRIHETREIMRQNTVVAPEPVADWPAIDRNDPFHVLDVGARAWGESPVRAEDAPMVERLAPLRLRPARRFDSRGLSDGERTAVLAGLAEATTAIRGAGVQFGRFVDGWGYSHRSLGNFGTEYLYRAHIALTGLAALEPVEATYMFAGTDADGRLLEGGARYTLRFEAGRLPPARAFWSLSMYEVTPEGRAFFVDNPIQRYAIGDRTRGLVRGPDGSLEIALQAERPAAGESNWLPTPASGPMRITMRLYEPEAAALDGRYTLPAVRRVG
;
A
#
# COMPACT_ATOMS: atom_id res chain seq x y z
N MET A 1 -63.48 -8.23 -21.20
CA MET A 1 -63.59 -7.42 -19.96
C MET A 1 -63.20 -8.31 -18.78
N ILE A 2 -61.91 -8.38 -18.43
CA ILE A 2 -61.40 -9.17 -17.30
C ILE A 2 -60.43 -8.27 -16.52
N ARG A 3 -60.83 -7.88 -15.31
CA ARG A 3 -60.04 -7.03 -14.40
C ARG A 3 -58.94 -7.87 -13.74
N ARG A 4 -57.67 -7.58 -14.03
CA ARG A 4 -56.53 -8.05 -13.22
C ARG A 4 -56.49 -7.22 -11.93
N ARG A 5 -56.60 -7.86 -10.77
CA ARG A 5 -56.34 -7.26 -9.46
C ARG A 5 -54.84 -7.36 -9.18
N SER A 6 -54.18 -6.21 -9.05
CA SER A 6 -52.82 -6.09 -8.54
C SER A 6 -52.81 -6.33 -7.04
N PHE A 7 -52.08 -7.34 -6.57
CA PHE A 7 -51.72 -7.47 -5.16
C PHE A 7 -50.38 -6.77 -4.94
N THR A 8 -50.42 -5.60 -4.32
CA THR A 8 -49.24 -4.90 -3.79
C THR A 8 -48.78 -5.64 -2.53
N ALA A 9 -47.68 -6.38 -2.60
CA ALA A 9 -47.02 -6.95 -1.44
C ALA A 9 -46.22 -5.83 -0.74
N LEU A 10 -46.85 -5.17 0.24
CA LEU A 10 -46.19 -4.25 1.17
C LEU A 10 -45.79 -5.04 2.43
N ALA A 11 -44.58 -5.63 2.44
CA ALA A 11 -43.83 -5.98 3.66
C ALA A 11 -42.45 -6.58 3.30
N PRO A 12 -41.36 -5.80 3.45
CA PRO A 12 -40.32 -6.23 4.40
C PRO A 12 -39.82 -5.09 5.34
N ALA A 13 -40.30 -3.86 5.19
CA ALA A 13 -39.73 -2.70 5.90
C ALA A 13 -39.95 -2.69 7.44
N ALA A 14 -41.05 -3.28 7.94
CA ALA A 14 -41.41 -3.21 9.35
C ALA A 14 -40.57 -4.15 10.25
N LEU A 15 -40.13 -5.30 9.73
CA LEU A 15 -39.29 -6.26 10.48
C LEU A 15 -37.84 -5.79 10.61
N LEU A 16 -37.30 -5.13 9.57
CA LEU A 16 -36.00 -4.46 9.61
C LEU A 16 -35.97 -3.31 10.63
N ALA A 17 -37.02 -2.50 10.69
CA ALA A 17 -37.11 -1.39 11.64
C ALA A 17 -37.10 -1.85 13.10
N ALA A 18 -37.86 -2.89 13.45
CA ALA A 18 -37.92 -3.44 14.81
C ALA A 18 -36.59 -4.09 15.25
N GLY A 19 -35.90 -4.80 14.34
CA GLY A 19 -34.57 -5.36 14.59
C GLY A 19 -33.49 -4.29 14.83
N THR A 20 -33.51 -3.21 14.02
CA THR A 20 -32.58 -2.08 14.18
C THR A 20 -32.79 -1.27 15.46
N ALA A 21 -34.04 -1.14 15.93
CA ALA A 21 -34.37 -0.43 17.16
C ALA A 21 -33.98 -1.21 18.42
N ARG A 22 -34.13 -2.55 18.40
CA ARG A 22 -33.75 -3.42 19.53
C ARG A 22 -32.23 -3.54 19.68
N ALA A 23 -31.51 -3.48 18.57
CA ALA A 23 -30.05 -3.47 18.51
C ALA A 23 -29.46 -2.20 19.17
N GLN A 24 -30.03 -1.01 18.95
CA GLN A 24 -29.53 0.24 19.56
C GLN A 24 -29.70 0.30 21.09
N GLY A 25 -30.53 -0.56 21.68
CA GLY A 25 -30.72 -0.62 23.13
C GLY A 25 -29.71 -1.49 23.90
N ASP A 26 -28.81 -2.21 23.21
CA ASP A 26 -27.80 -3.08 23.85
C ASP A 26 -26.38 -2.47 23.73
N PRO A 27 -25.84 -1.91 24.83
CA PRO A 27 -24.50 -1.31 24.85
C PRO A 27 -23.38 -2.27 24.43
N ALA A 28 -23.49 -3.57 24.72
CA ALA A 28 -22.45 -4.53 24.37
C ALA A 28 -22.38 -4.72 22.85
N MET A 29 -23.54 -4.87 22.21
CA MET A 29 -23.62 -5.02 20.77
C MET A 29 -23.23 -3.74 20.03
N LEU A 30 -23.56 -2.54 20.55
CA LEU A 30 -23.10 -1.27 19.96
C LEU A 30 -21.58 -1.10 20.03
N LYS A 31 -20.95 -1.52 21.13
CA LYS A 31 -19.49 -1.53 21.27
C LYS A 31 -18.84 -2.41 20.19
N ASP A 32 -19.33 -3.63 20.02
CA ASP A 32 -18.81 -4.55 19.00
C ASP A 32 -19.00 -4.02 17.57
N LEU A 33 -20.16 -3.45 17.27
CA LEU A 33 -20.42 -2.81 15.97
C LEU A 33 -19.49 -1.63 15.71
N ALA A 34 -19.25 -0.79 16.72
CA ALA A 34 -18.31 0.33 16.60
C ALA A 34 -16.87 -0.16 16.35
N ARG A 35 -16.46 -1.26 17.01
CA ARG A 35 -15.17 -1.90 16.77
C ARG A 35 -15.05 -2.40 15.33
N GLU A 36 -16.02 -3.18 14.87
CA GLU A 36 -16.08 -3.73 13.51
C GLU A 36 -16.09 -2.61 12.46
N ALA A 37 -16.91 -1.58 12.67
CA ALA A 37 -17.00 -0.42 11.80
C ALA A 37 -15.67 0.33 11.67
N ALA A 38 -15.01 0.61 12.80
CA ALA A 38 -13.73 1.29 12.80
C ALA A 38 -12.67 0.49 12.05
N ILE A 39 -12.58 -0.83 12.28
CA ILE A 39 -11.67 -1.71 11.53
C ILE A 39 -11.99 -1.67 10.04
N PHE A 40 -13.26 -1.76 9.66
CA PHE A 40 -13.69 -1.76 8.27
C PHE A 40 -13.34 -0.47 7.52
N VAL A 41 -13.61 0.69 8.13
CA VAL A 41 -13.39 2.00 7.46
C VAL A 41 -11.98 2.57 7.65
N PHE A 42 -11.17 2.03 8.56
CA PHE A 42 -9.82 2.53 8.82
C PHE A 42 -8.94 2.64 7.54
N PRO A 43 -8.88 1.64 6.64
CA PRO A 43 -8.15 1.77 5.38
C PRO A 43 -8.62 2.94 4.51
N LEU A 44 -9.93 3.23 4.49
CA LEU A 44 -10.50 4.36 3.75
C LEU A 44 -10.03 5.69 4.34
N VAL A 45 -9.97 5.79 5.67
CA VAL A 45 -9.43 6.96 6.37
C VAL A 45 -7.96 7.17 6.04
N GLU A 46 -7.16 6.11 5.99
CA GLU A 46 -5.73 6.20 5.67
C GLU A 46 -5.49 6.57 4.20
N MET A 47 -6.29 6.05 3.26
CA MET A 47 -6.27 6.46 1.86
C MET A 47 -6.66 7.94 1.72
N TYR A 48 -7.74 8.35 2.39
CA TYR A 48 -8.16 9.74 2.44
C TYR A 48 -7.05 10.65 2.99
N ARG A 49 -6.47 10.32 4.14
CA ARG A 49 -5.40 11.09 4.78
C ARG A 49 -4.22 11.28 3.85
N THR A 50 -3.81 10.19 3.19
CA THR A 50 -2.64 10.16 2.32
C THR A 50 -2.89 11.01 1.08
N ARG A 51 -4.07 10.89 0.46
CA ARG A 51 -4.47 11.75 -0.66
C ARG A 51 -4.56 13.21 -0.25
N TRP A 52 -5.25 13.53 0.83
CA TRP A 52 -5.38 14.91 1.33
C TRP A 52 -4.01 15.55 1.57
N ASN A 53 -3.07 14.82 2.20
CA ASN A 53 -1.70 15.27 2.36
C ASN A 53 -0.98 15.50 1.02
N ALA A 54 -1.24 14.66 0.04
CA ALA A 54 -0.60 14.73 -1.27
C ALA A 54 -1.18 15.84 -2.17
N THR A 55 -2.47 16.18 -2.06
CA THR A 55 -3.16 17.03 -3.04
C THR A 55 -3.73 18.32 -2.46
N VAL A 56 -4.05 18.38 -1.16
CA VAL A 56 -4.75 19.51 -0.54
C VAL A 56 -3.89 20.22 0.53
N ASN A 57 -3.14 19.48 1.34
CA ASN A 57 -2.46 20.01 2.52
C ASN A 57 -1.56 21.23 2.22
N PRO A 58 -1.90 22.44 2.73
CA PRO A 58 -1.18 23.68 2.44
C PRO A 58 0.29 23.65 2.89
N ASN A 59 0.62 22.79 3.86
CA ASN A 59 1.97 22.64 4.40
C ASN A 59 2.84 21.63 3.64
N ASN A 60 2.29 20.91 2.65
CA ASN A 60 3.09 20.03 1.81
C ASN A 60 3.68 20.83 0.62
N PRO A 61 5.00 21.10 0.59
CA PRO A 61 5.62 21.85 -0.51
C PRO A 61 5.68 21.04 -1.82
N ARG A 62 5.37 19.73 -1.78
CA ARG A 62 5.33 18.82 -2.92
C ARG A 62 3.91 18.37 -3.25
N ARG A 63 2.90 19.22 -2.98
CA ARG A 63 1.52 18.94 -3.39
C ARG A 63 1.47 18.66 -4.89
N LEU A 64 0.75 17.60 -5.27
CA LEU A 64 0.47 17.26 -6.66
C LEU A 64 -1.00 17.52 -7.01
N LYS A 65 -1.27 17.78 -8.29
CA LYS A 65 -2.65 17.87 -8.80
C LYS A 65 -3.20 16.46 -8.99
N LEU A 66 -4.50 16.26 -8.75
CA LEU A 66 -5.16 15.01 -9.16
C LEU A 66 -4.93 14.75 -10.65
N ASN A 67 -4.93 13.47 -11.02
CA ASN A 67 -4.71 13.01 -12.40
C ASN A 67 -3.35 13.41 -13.00
N THR A 68 -2.37 13.74 -12.15
CA THR A 68 -0.98 14.01 -12.58
C THR A 68 0.02 13.16 -11.81
N PHE A 69 1.19 12.92 -12.42
CA PHE A 69 2.30 12.27 -11.74
C PHE A 69 3.18 13.28 -10.99
N ILE A 70 3.68 12.85 -9.84
CA ILE A 70 4.95 13.33 -9.30
C ILE A 70 5.99 12.23 -9.38
N HIS A 71 7.19 12.56 -9.85
CA HIS A 71 8.34 11.66 -9.85
C HIS A 71 9.25 11.99 -8.67
N VAL A 72 9.79 10.96 -8.03
CA VAL A 72 10.83 11.09 -7.01
C VAL A 72 12.15 10.65 -7.65
N PRO A 73 12.96 11.59 -8.19
CA PRO A 73 14.11 11.28 -9.04
C PRO A 73 15.37 10.93 -8.20
N ARG A 74 15.18 10.24 -7.08
CA ARG A 74 16.24 9.81 -6.18
C ARG A 74 15.77 8.62 -5.35
N LEU A 75 16.74 7.79 -4.94
CA LEU A 75 16.50 6.76 -3.94
C LEU A 75 16.34 7.40 -2.55
N ALA A 76 15.61 6.72 -1.67
CA ALA A 76 15.49 7.14 -0.28
C ALA A 76 16.78 6.84 0.49
N ASP A 77 17.13 7.70 1.44
CA ASP A 77 18.32 7.66 2.28
C ASP A 77 17.98 7.92 3.76
N HIS A 78 18.98 8.12 4.60
CA HIS A 78 18.79 8.45 6.02
C HIS A 78 18.07 9.79 6.28
N THR A 79 17.89 10.66 5.28
CA THR A 79 17.11 11.91 5.44
C THR A 79 15.64 11.71 5.09
N SER A 80 15.30 10.56 4.48
CA SER A 80 13.96 10.28 3.99
C SER A 80 13.05 9.81 5.12
N ARG A 81 12.12 10.69 5.53
CA ARG A 81 11.20 10.46 6.66
C ARG A 81 9.70 10.50 6.30
N ALA A 82 9.38 10.65 5.01
CA ALA A 82 7.99 10.76 4.56
C ALA A 82 7.18 9.45 4.71
N VAL A 83 7.84 8.30 4.60
CA VAL A 83 7.24 6.96 4.71
C VAL A 83 8.14 6.11 5.60
N THR A 84 7.54 5.34 6.51
CA THR A 84 8.26 4.37 7.35
C THR A 84 8.72 3.18 6.50
N THR A 85 9.87 2.60 6.80
CA THR A 85 10.53 1.55 5.99
C THR A 85 10.65 1.90 4.51
N PRO A 86 11.25 3.06 4.18
CA PRO A 86 11.45 3.41 2.78
C PRO A 86 12.30 2.35 2.08
N ASN A 87 12.09 2.22 0.78
CA ASN A 87 12.87 1.35 -0.09
C ASN A 87 14.07 2.12 -0.68
N ASN A 88 15.23 1.47 -0.81
CA ASN A 88 16.44 2.03 -1.44
C ASN A 88 16.82 1.33 -2.77
N ASP A 89 15.92 0.53 -3.34
CA ASP A 89 16.12 -0.19 -4.59
C ASP A 89 15.48 0.49 -5.81
N THR A 90 14.41 1.25 -5.59
CA THR A 90 13.54 1.75 -6.66
C THR A 90 13.27 3.25 -6.54
N MET A 91 13.21 3.95 -7.67
CA MET A 91 12.67 5.30 -7.73
C MET A 91 11.16 5.26 -7.94
N TYR A 92 10.46 6.13 -7.22
CA TYR A 92 9.00 6.15 -7.21
C TYR A 92 8.41 7.19 -8.15
N SER A 93 7.24 6.88 -8.70
CA SER A 93 6.32 7.83 -9.33
C SER A 93 4.95 7.65 -8.69
N SER A 94 4.27 8.72 -8.33
CA SER A 94 2.98 8.64 -7.62
C SER A 94 1.95 9.54 -8.28
N GLY A 95 0.74 9.03 -8.48
CA GLY A 95 -0.40 9.78 -9.00
C GLY A 95 -1.67 9.39 -8.27
N TRP A 96 -2.51 10.38 -7.96
CA TRP A 96 -3.84 10.16 -7.41
C TRP A 96 -4.85 10.38 -8.52
N LEU A 97 -5.55 9.33 -8.92
CA LEU A 97 -6.52 9.38 -10.00
C LEU A 97 -7.93 9.59 -9.45
N ASP A 98 -8.67 10.44 -10.13
CA ASP A 98 -10.12 10.57 -10.01
C ASP A 98 -10.75 10.18 -11.34
N LEU A 99 -11.35 8.99 -11.36
CA LEU A 99 -11.96 8.38 -12.53
C LEU A 99 -13.47 8.68 -12.63
N SER A 100 -14.03 9.49 -11.72
CA SER A 100 -15.44 9.90 -11.79
C SER A 100 -15.69 10.83 -12.99
N GLY A 101 -14.67 11.58 -13.40
CA GLY A 101 -14.69 12.49 -14.54
C GLY A 101 -14.38 11.86 -15.89
N GLY A 102 -13.87 10.63 -15.92
CA GLY A 102 -13.48 9.98 -17.16
C GLY A 102 -12.22 9.11 -17.05
N PRO A 103 -11.79 8.53 -18.17
CA PRO A 103 -10.64 7.65 -18.20
C PRO A 103 -9.31 8.39 -18.04
N MET A 104 -8.31 7.68 -17.55
CA MET A 104 -6.90 8.09 -17.54
C MET A 104 -6.05 7.14 -18.38
N PHE A 105 -5.02 7.64 -19.03
CA PHE A 105 -4.11 6.84 -19.84
C PHE A 105 -2.72 6.78 -19.22
N LEU A 106 -2.19 5.58 -19.03
CA LEU A 106 -0.82 5.34 -18.60
C LEU A 106 0.01 4.85 -19.81
N THR A 107 1.09 5.56 -20.12
CA THR A 107 2.05 5.14 -21.16
C THR A 107 3.44 5.07 -20.55
N LEU A 108 4.11 3.94 -20.71
CA LEU A 108 5.50 3.74 -20.28
C LEU A 108 6.41 3.73 -21.52
N PRO A 109 7.67 4.17 -21.40
CA PRO A 109 8.67 3.92 -22.45
C PRO A 109 9.03 2.42 -22.50
N GLU A 110 9.89 2.04 -23.43
CA GLU A 110 10.57 0.74 -23.37
C GLU A 110 11.42 0.65 -22.10
N MET A 111 11.18 -0.41 -21.32
CA MET A 111 11.78 -0.65 -20.00
C MET A 111 12.87 -1.74 -20.04
N GLY A 112 12.94 -2.53 -21.11
CA GLY A 112 13.89 -3.63 -21.25
C GLY A 112 13.69 -4.74 -20.20
N GLU A 113 14.79 -5.32 -19.73
CA GLU A 113 14.79 -6.36 -18.69
C GLU A 113 14.70 -5.79 -17.26
N ARG A 114 14.69 -4.47 -17.11
CA ARG A 114 14.65 -3.81 -15.80
C ARG A 114 13.34 -4.12 -15.08
N TYR A 115 13.41 -4.39 -13.78
CA TYR A 115 12.21 -4.43 -12.95
C TYR A 115 11.50 -3.07 -12.92
N TYR A 116 10.22 -3.10 -13.25
CA TYR A 116 9.31 -1.97 -13.06
C TYR A 116 7.94 -2.49 -12.65
N SER A 117 7.23 -1.70 -11.85
CA SER A 117 5.90 -2.03 -11.36
C SER A 117 5.09 -0.77 -11.09
N PHE A 118 4.03 -0.57 -11.87
CA PHE A 118 3.02 0.46 -11.67
C PHE A 118 1.76 -0.20 -11.14
N ALA A 119 1.60 -0.15 -9.83
CA ALA A 119 0.47 -0.75 -9.13
C ALA A 119 -0.68 0.25 -9.03
N PHE A 120 -1.89 -0.19 -9.37
CA PHE A 120 -3.12 0.56 -9.15
C PHE A 120 -3.82 0.02 -7.93
N MET A 121 -3.97 0.88 -6.93
CA MET A 121 -4.63 0.56 -5.68
C MET A 121 -5.99 1.26 -5.61
N ASP A 122 -7.03 0.48 -5.32
CA ASP A 122 -8.38 0.99 -5.13
C ASP A 122 -8.52 1.74 -3.79
N LEU A 123 -9.65 2.41 -3.61
CA LEU A 123 -9.95 3.15 -2.38
C LEU A 123 -9.92 2.25 -1.12
N PHE A 124 -10.18 0.95 -1.27
CA PHE A 124 -10.18 -0.05 -0.21
C PHE A 124 -8.79 -0.70 -0.02
N THR A 125 -7.72 -0.10 -0.53
CA THR A 125 -6.32 -0.52 -0.42
C THR A 125 -5.94 -1.82 -1.12
N ASN A 126 -6.76 -2.32 -2.04
CA ASN A 126 -6.44 -3.51 -2.82
C ASN A 126 -5.75 -3.10 -4.12
N ASN A 127 -4.68 -3.79 -4.49
CA ASN A 127 -4.12 -3.71 -5.81
C ASN A 127 -5.07 -4.46 -6.75
N PHE A 128 -5.66 -3.74 -7.72
CA PHE A 128 -6.59 -4.34 -8.68
C PHE A 128 -5.97 -4.51 -10.07
N ALA A 129 -4.83 -3.86 -10.32
CA ALA A 129 -4.10 -3.97 -11.57
C ALA A 129 -2.63 -3.60 -11.40
N TYR A 130 -1.82 -4.11 -12.33
CA TYR A 130 -0.40 -3.80 -12.44
C TYR A 130 -0.04 -3.53 -13.91
N VAL A 131 0.79 -2.52 -14.17
CA VAL A 131 1.66 -2.49 -15.37
C VAL A 131 3.08 -2.76 -14.91
N CYS A 132 3.50 -4.02 -15.03
CA CYS A 132 4.80 -4.48 -14.57
C CYS A 132 5.49 -5.42 -15.57
N ARG A 133 6.80 -5.62 -15.39
CA ARG A 133 7.65 -6.44 -16.27
C ARG A 133 7.16 -7.89 -16.38
N ARG A 134 6.78 -8.51 -15.26
CA ARG A 134 6.21 -9.86 -15.21
C ARG A 134 5.01 -10.07 -16.13
N LEU A 135 4.13 -9.09 -16.21
CA LEU A 135 2.87 -9.19 -16.96
C LEU A 135 2.95 -8.63 -18.37
N HIS A 136 3.87 -7.70 -18.65
CA HIS A 136 3.86 -6.92 -19.90
C HIS A 136 5.19 -6.88 -20.65
N GLY A 137 6.25 -7.53 -20.15
CA GLY A 137 7.53 -7.58 -20.84
C GLY A 137 8.26 -6.23 -20.87
N ALA A 138 9.14 -6.04 -21.85
CA ALA A 138 9.96 -4.83 -21.97
C ALA A 138 9.16 -3.60 -22.43
N THR A 139 8.12 -3.79 -23.24
CA THR A 139 7.39 -2.71 -23.92
C THR A 139 5.89 -2.87 -23.70
N PRO A 140 5.37 -2.44 -22.54
CA PRO A 140 3.94 -2.52 -22.28
C PRO A 140 3.16 -1.65 -23.28
N ARG A 141 2.04 -2.16 -23.79
CA ARG A 141 1.05 -1.33 -24.51
C ARG A 141 0.54 -0.21 -23.59
N PRO A 142 0.08 0.93 -24.12
CA PRO A 142 -0.59 1.93 -23.31
C PRO A 142 -1.83 1.35 -22.61
N HIS A 143 -2.07 1.74 -21.36
CA HIS A 143 -3.24 1.31 -20.58
C HIS A 143 -4.22 2.46 -20.44
N MET A 144 -5.51 2.15 -20.57
CA MET A 144 -6.61 3.07 -20.30
C MET A 144 -7.34 2.59 -19.05
N VAL A 145 -7.35 3.42 -18.01
CA VAL A 145 -7.97 3.13 -16.72
C VAL A 145 -9.30 3.86 -16.65
N VAL A 146 -10.37 3.12 -16.36
CA VAL A 146 -11.74 3.66 -16.27
C VAL A 146 -12.34 3.41 -14.91
N GLY A 147 -13.22 4.31 -14.47
CA GLY A 147 -14.00 4.15 -13.25
C GLY A 147 -15.14 3.13 -13.41
N PRO A 148 -15.78 2.72 -12.30
CA PRO A 148 -16.83 1.70 -12.27
C PRO A 148 -18.09 2.05 -13.08
N SER A 149 -18.37 3.33 -13.30
CA SER A 149 -19.54 3.81 -14.06
C SER A 149 -19.31 3.91 -15.58
N TRP A 150 -18.09 3.66 -16.07
CA TRP A 150 -17.76 3.86 -17.47
C TRP A 150 -18.35 2.77 -18.39
N THR A 151 -19.12 3.20 -19.39
CA THR A 151 -19.84 2.35 -20.36
C THR A 151 -19.40 2.54 -21.81
N GLY A 152 -18.33 3.31 -22.05
CA GLY A 152 -17.82 3.57 -23.40
C GLY A 152 -17.14 2.37 -24.06
N THR A 153 -16.58 2.62 -25.25
CA THR A 153 -15.72 1.67 -25.97
C THR A 153 -14.27 2.16 -25.90
N ALA A 154 -13.36 1.26 -25.55
CA ALA A 154 -11.94 1.59 -25.45
C ALA A 154 -11.34 1.61 -26.87
N PRO A 155 -10.39 2.49 -27.17
CA PRO A 155 -9.65 2.44 -28.42
C PRO A 155 -8.89 1.12 -28.60
N ASP A 156 -8.69 0.68 -29.83
CA ASP A 156 -8.00 -0.58 -30.11
C ASP A 156 -6.49 -0.53 -29.78
N ASP A 157 -5.91 0.67 -29.62
CA ASP A 157 -4.48 0.88 -29.32
C ASP A 157 -4.14 0.74 -27.83
N VAL A 158 -5.11 0.52 -26.94
CA VAL A 158 -4.89 0.45 -25.48
C VAL A 158 -5.33 -0.87 -24.85
N THR A 159 -4.75 -1.19 -23.69
CA THR A 159 -5.25 -2.21 -22.78
C THR A 159 -6.20 -1.57 -21.77
N LEU A 160 -7.47 -1.99 -21.75
CA LEU A 160 -8.47 -1.48 -20.81
C LEU A 160 -8.26 -2.06 -19.40
N VAL A 161 -8.25 -1.19 -18.40
CA VAL A 161 -8.22 -1.53 -16.97
C VAL A 161 -9.45 -0.91 -16.30
N ARG A 162 -10.30 -1.74 -15.68
CA ARG A 162 -11.49 -1.28 -14.96
C ARG A 162 -11.19 -1.20 -13.47
N SER A 163 -11.28 -0.01 -12.90
CA SER A 163 -11.14 0.17 -11.46
C SER A 163 -12.47 -0.14 -10.76
N PRO A 164 -12.44 -0.83 -9.60
CA PRO A 164 -13.63 -1.00 -8.77
C PRO A 164 -14.06 0.31 -8.09
N THR A 165 -13.19 1.34 -8.07
CA THR A 165 -13.42 2.62 -7.38
C THR A 165 -13.12 3.79 -8.31
N ASN A 166 -13.69 4.97 -8.04
CA ASN A 166 -13.35 6.18 -8.77
C ASN A 166 -11.98 6.73 -8.33
N SER A 167 -11.68 6.59 -7.04
CA SER A 167 -10.44 7.05 -6.44
C SER A 167 -9.39 5.96 -6.50
N VAL A 168 -8.26 6.24 -7.13
CA VAL A 168 -7.16 5.28 -7.30
C VAL A 168 -5.84 5.91 -6.92
N TRP A 169 -5.02 5.18 -6.17
CA TRP A 169 -3.62 5.54 -6.00
C TRP A 169 -2.75 4.72 -6.94
N LEU A 170 -2.11 5.39 -7.89
CA LEU A 170 -1.15 4.81 -8.81
C LEU A 170 0.27 5.02 -8.28
N LEU A 171 0.97 3.92 -8.02
CA LEU A 171 2.33 3.95 -7.49
C LEU A 171 3.28 3.14 -8.39
N GLY A 172 4.10 3.87 -9.14
CA GLY A 172 5.18 3.37 -9.98
C GLY A 172 6.48 3.18 -9.21
N ARG A 173 7.17 2.08 -9.49
CA ARG A 173 8.50 1.73 -8.98
C ARG A 173 9.35 1.32 -10.16
N ILE A 174 10.54 1.90 -10.30
CA ILE A 174 11.52 1.51 -11.31
C ILE A 174 12.83 1.21 -10.59
N LEU A 175 13.38 0.01 -10.81
CA LEU A 175 14.64 -0.44 -10.21
C LEU A 175 15.79 0.47 -10.62
N VAL A 176 16.66 0.79 -9.66
CA VAL A 176 17.96 1.45 -9.88
C VAL A 176 19.07 0.43 -9.61
N ASP A 177 19.88 0.15 -10.62
CA ASP A 177 21.02 -0.78 -10.54
C ASP A 177 22.33 -0.04 -10.21
N GLY A 178 22.41 0.45 -8.97
CA GLY A 178 23.59 1.17 -8.48
C GLY A 178 23.58 2.68 -8.76
N PRO A 179 24.49 3.44 -8.15
CA PRO A 179 24.54 4.91 -8.26
C PRO A 179 24.68 5.43 -9.69
N GLU A 180 25.41 4.71 -10.55
CA GLU A 180 25.66 5.05 -11.95
C GLU A 180 24.38 5.03 -12.81
N ASP A 181 23.40 4.23 -12.41
CA ASP A 181 22.17 3.98 -13.15
C ASP A 181 21.06 4.99 -12.85
N VAL A 182 21.25 5.81 -11.81
CA VAL A 182 20.30 6.84 -11.37
C VAL A 182 19.84 7.75 -12.52
N ASN A 183 20.75 8.20 -13.38
CA ASN A 183 20.41 9.10 -14.48
C ASN A 183 19.61 8.40 -15.59
N ALA A 184 19.90 7.11 -15.85
CA ALA A 184 19.12 6.32 -16.80
C ALA A 184 17.67 6.15 -16.30
N VAL A 185 17.49 5.87 -15.01
CA VAL A 185 16.16 5.75 -14.41
C VAL A 185 15.40 7.08 -14.40
N ARG A 186 16.08 8.21 -14.18
CA ARG A 186 15.47 9.54 -14.31
C ARG A 186 14.93 9.81 -15.72
N LEU A 187 15.69 9.41 -16.75
CA LEU A 187 15.29 9.51 -18.15
C LEU A 187 14.10 8.60 -18.47
N LEU A 188 14.06 7.39 -17.90
CA LEU A 188 12.89 6.52 -18.02
C LEU A 188 11.67 7.13 -17.34
N GLN A 189 11.81 7.59 -16.09
CA GLN A 189 10.72 8.22 -15.33
C GLN A 189 10.14 9.43 -16.06
N SER A 190 10.97 10.30 -16.64
CA SER A 190 10.48 11.49 -17.37
C SER A 190 9.71 11.16 -18.65
N ARG A 191 9.82 9.92 -19.15
CA ARG A 191 9.08 9.42 -20.32
C ARG A 191 7.82 8.65 -19.93
N VAL A 192 7.59 8.38 -18.65
CA VAL A 192 6.32 7.81 -18.18
C VAL A 192 5.27 8.91 -18.18
N ARG A 193 4.13 8.65 -18.82
CA ARG A 193 3.06 9.63 -19.02
C ARG A 193 1.76 9.15 -18.38
N LEU A 194 1.08 10.08 -17.73
CA LEU A 194 -0.29 9.95 -17.24
C LEU A 194 -1.10 11.07 -17.86
N GLU A 195 -2.04 10.72 -18.75
CA GLU A 195 -2.72 11.67 -19.62
C GLU A 195 -4.24 11.55 -19.45
N THR A 196 -4.94 12.67 -19.46
CA THR A 196 -6.39 12.72 -19.72
C THR A 196 -6.64 12.47 -21.22
N PRO A 197 -7.89 12.19 -21.64
CA PRO A 197 -8.21 12.02 -23.06
C PRO A 197 -7.79 13.22 -23.90
N ASP A 198 -8.04 14.44 -23.41
CA ASP A 198 -7.75 15.69 -24.14
C ASP A 198 -6.25 15.86 -24.38
N VAL A 199 -5.43 15.69 -23.33
CA VAL A 199 -3.96 15.79 -23.42
C VAL A 199 -3.41 14.72 -24.37
N ARG A 200 -3.92 13.49 -24.30
CA ARG A 200 -3.52 12.41 -25.22
C ARG A 200 -3.89 12.76 -26.67
N ASN A 201 -5.07 13.33 -26.90
CA ASN A 201 -5.55 13.68 -28.23
C ASN A 201 -4.74 14.82 -28.84
N GLU A 202 -4.50 15.90 -28.10
CA GLU A 202 -3.64 17.01 -28.53
C GLU A 202 -2.26 16.52 -28.93
N ARG A 203 -1.65 15.67 -28.09
CA ARG A 203 -0.37 15.05 -28.40
C ARG A 203 -0.41 14.23 -29.69
N ARG A 204 -1.40 13.35 -29.87
CA ARG A 204 -1.48 12.51 -31.08
C ARG A 204 -1.70 13.34 -32.33
N ILE A 205 -2.45 14.44 -32.24
CA ILE A 205 -2.58 15.40 -33.34
C ILE A 205 -1.21 15.99 -33.69
N HIS A 206 -0.40 16.36 -32.69
CA HIS A 206 0.96 16.87 -32.93
C HIS A 206 1.95 15.81 -33.44
N GLU A 207 1.94 14.60 -32.89
CA GLU A 207 2.92 13.54 -33.19
C GLU A 207 2.58 12.76 -34.48
N THR A 208 1.29 12.51 -34.73
CA THR A 208 0.82 11.58 -35.77
C THR A 208 -0.17 12.18 -36.77
N ARG A 209 -0.64 13.43 -36.54
CA ARG A 209 -1.73 14.07 -37.30
C ARG A 209 -3.05 13.31 -37.29
N GLU A 210 -3.23 12.37 -36.36
CA GLU A 210 -4.47 11.61 -36.20
C GLU A 210 -5.41 12.27 -35.19
N ILE A 211 -6.71 12.31 -35.51
CA ILE A 211 -7.77 12.81 -34.63
C ILE A 211 -8.49 11.62 -34.00
N MET A 212 -8.50 11.55 -32.68
CA MET A 212 -9.33 10.61 -31.92
C MET A 212 -10.66 11.27 -31.57
N ARG A 213 -11.78 10.62 -31.93
CA ARG A 213 -13.13 11.01 -31.49
C ARG A 213 -13.41 10.39 -30.11
N GLN A 214 -12.85 10.97 -29.06
CA GLN A 214 -13.34 10.73 -27.70
C GLN A 214 -13.96 12.02 -27.18
N ASN A 215 -15.16 11.92 -26.60
CA ASN A 215 -15.80 13.08 -25.99
C ASN A 215 -14.90 13.61 -24.87
N THR A 216 -14.50 14.88 -25.01
CA THR A 216 -13.89 15.70 -23.98
C THR A 216 -14.83 15.77 -22.78
N VAL A 217 -14.47 15.16 -21.66
CA VAL A 217 -15.14 15.42 -20.39
C VAL A 217 -14.22 16.36 -19.62
N VAL A 218 -14.73 17.55 -19.32
CA VAL A 218 -14.03 18.50 -18.45
C VAL A 218 -13.69 17.77 -17.15
N ALA A 219 -12.40 17.72 -16.82
CA ALA A 219 -11.95 17.12 -15.57
C ALA A 219 -12.73 17.76 -14.42
N PRO A 220 -13.38 17.00 -13.53
CA PRO A 220 -13.99 17.58 -12.35
C PRO A 220 -12.91 18.33 -11.56
N GLU A 221 -13.15 19.63 -11.32
CA GLU A 221 -12.45 20.37 -10.28
C GLU A 221 -12.71 19.68 -8.91
N PRO A 222 -11.72 19.69 -8.00
CA PRO A 222 -11.38 18.51 -7.19
C PRO A 222 -12.29 18.25 -5.99
N VAL A 223 -11.99 17.13 -5.32
CA VAL A 223 -12.19 16.74 -3.92
C VAL A 223 -11.71 17.82 -2.89
N ALA A 224 -11.79 19.11 -3.21
CA ALA A 224 -11.13 20.25 -2.55
C ALA A 224 -11.82 20.72 -1.25
N ASP A 225 -13.08 20.33 -1.01
CA ASP A 225 -13.84 20.74 0.19
C ASP A 225 -13.68 19.77 1.38
N TRP A 226 -12.54 19.07 1.48
CA TRP A 226 -12.37 17.99 2.44
C TRP A 226 -11.48 18.44 3.61
N PRO A 227 -12.00 18.40 4.86
CA PRO A 227 -11.30 18.97 6.01
C PRO A 227 -10.07 18.14 6.40
N ALA A 228 -9.07 18.80 6.99
CA ALA A 228 -7.95 18.08 7.58
C ALA A 228 -8.44 17.00 8.56
N ILE A 229 -7.66 15.93 8.70
CA ILE A 229 -7.94 14.91 9.71
C ILE A 229 -7.78 15.51 11.11
N ASP A 230 -8.86 15.50 11.88
CA ASP A 230 -8.87 15.86 13.29
C ASP A 230 -8.61 14.61 14.13
N ARG A 231 -7.42 14.52 14.71
CA ARG A 231 -7.02 13.37 15.54
C ARG A 231 -7.56 13.47 16.97
N ASN A 232 -8.11 14.62 17.37
CA ASN A 232 -8.64 14.83 18.71
C ASN A 232 -10.13 14.45 18.80
N ASP A 233 -10.84 14.39 17.67
CA ASP A 233 -12.20 13.87 17.63
C ASP A 233 -12.20 12.33 17.60
N PRO A 234 -12.66 11.65 18.67
CA PRO A 234 -12.67 10.20 18.71
C PRO A 234 -13.61 9.58 17.67
N PHE A 235 -14.64 10.29 17.19
CA PHE A 235 -15.56 9.78 16.16
C PHE A 235 -15.04 10.00 14.74
N HIS A 236 -13.90 10.68 14.58
CA HIS A 236 -13.35 11.06 13.28
C HIS A 236 -13.20 9.87 12.32
N VAL A 237 -12.79 8.70 12.84
CA VAL A 237 -12.62 7.49 12.03
C VAL A 237 -13.93 7.07 11.35
N LEU A 238 -15.06 7.17 12.05
CA LEU A 238 -16.37 6.82 11.49
C LEU A 238 -16.87 7.92 10.53
N ASP A 239 -16.66 9.19 10.88
CA ASP A 239 -17.13 10.32 10.07
C ASP A 239 -16.38 10.39 8.72
N VAL A 240 -15.05 10.43 8.77
CA VAL A 240 -14.22 10.46 7.57
C VAL A 240 -14.28 9.14 6.82
N GLY A 241 -14.35 8.02 7.54
CA GLY A 241 -14.52 6.70 6.93
C GLY A 241 -15.79 6.64 6.08
N ALA A 242 -16.93 7.07 6.62
CA ALA A 242 -18.21 7.12 5.90
C ALA A 242 -18.19 8.09 4.71
N ARG A 243 -17.53 9.24 4.86
CA ARG A 243 -17.38 10.21 3.76
C ARG A 243 -16.52 9.63 2.62
N ALA A 244 -15.34 9.12 2.93
CA ALA A 244 -14.43 8.50 1.96
C ALA A 244 -15.11 7.32 1.25
N TRP A 245 -15.81 6.48 2.01
CA TRP A 245 -16.60 5.37 1.45
C TRP A 245 -17.60 5.83 0.39
N GLY A 246 -18.16 7.03 0.52
CA GLY A 246 -19.11 7.62 -0.42
C GLY A 246 -18.57 7.95 -1.81
N GLU A 247 -17.25 7.96 -2.02
CA GLU A 247 -16.64 8.30 -3.30
C GLU A 247 -16.78 7.21 -4.35
N SER A 248 -17.09 5.99 -3.92
CA SER A 248 -17.07 4.81 -4.78
C SER A 248 -18.14 3.80 -4.37
N PRO A 249 -18.59 2.94 -5.31
CA PRO A 249 -19.51 1.87 -4.97
C PRO A 249 -18.97 0.95 -3.88
N VAL A 250 -19.89 0.36 -3.10
CA VAL A 250 -19.56 -0.73 -2.18
C VAL A 250 -19.13 -1.95 -3.00
N ARG A 251 -18.03 -2.60 -2.63
CA ARG A 251 -17.65 -3.89 -3.22
C ARG A 251 -18.71 -4.94 -2.90
N ALA A 252 -19.02 -5.80 -3.86
CA ALA A 252 -20.00 -6.87 -3.65
C ALA A 252 -19.66 -7.78 -2.46
N GLU A 253 -18.37 -8.09 -2.27
CA GLU A 253 -17.86 -8.88 -1.15
C GLU A 253 -18.07 -8.23 0.23
N ASP A 254 -18.20 -6.91 0.28
CA ASP A 254 -18.38 -6.16 1.54
C ASP A 254 -19.85 -6.05 1.94
N ALA A 255 -20.80 -6.48 1.10
CA ALA A 255 -22.24 -6.37 1.38
C ALA A 255 -22.66 -6.98 2.74
N PRO A 256 -22.18 -8.16 3.16
CA PRO A 256 -22.51 -8.70 4.49
C PRO A 256 -22.00 -7.83 5.64
N MET A 257 -20.82 -7.21 5.49
CA MET A 257 -20.29 -6.27 6.48
C MET A 257 -21.15 -5.01 6.54
N VAL A 258 -21.59 -4.48 5.39
CA VAL A 258 -22.49 -3.32 5.37
C VAL A 258 -23.81 -3.60 6.09
N GLU A 259 -24.42 -4.75 5.84
CA GLU A 259 -25.66 -5.15 6.51
C GLU A 259 -25.44 -5.30 8.01
N ARG A 260 -24.33 -5.91 8.42
CA ARG A 260 -23.93 -6.06 9.83
C ARG A 260 -23.82 -4.70 10.54
N LEU A 261 -23.27 -3.68 9.88
CA LEU A 261 -23.06 -2.35 10.45
C LEU A 261 -24.31 -1.46 10.43
N ALA A 262 -25.41 -1.87 9.79
CA ALA A 262 -26.62 -1.07 9.66
C ALA A 262 -27.19 -0.52 10.99
N PRO A 263 -27.18 -1.27 12.13
CA PRO A 263 -27.69 -0.74 13.40
C PRO A 263 -26.87 0.44 13.96
N LEU A 264 -25.58 0.54 13.62
CA LEU A 264 -24.72 1.68 13.98
C LEU A 264 -25.07 2.95 13.19
N ARG A 265 -25.96 2.85 12.19
CA ARG A 265 -26.37 3.94 11.29
C ARG A 265 -25.20 4.54 10.48
N LEU A 266 -24.10 3.80 10.34
CA LEU A 266 -22.99 4.17 9.46
C LEU A 266 -23.40 3.95 8.00
N ARG A 267 -23.25 4.98 7.16
CA ARG A 267 -23.65 4.90 5.74
C ARG A 267 -22.63 5.63 4.85
N PRO A 268 -22.36 5.11 3.63
CA PRO A 268 -21.53 5.83 2.66
C PRO A 268 -22.06 7.24 2.38
N ALA A 269 -21.16 8.21 2.19
CA ALA A 269 -21.46 9.61 1.88
C ALA A 269 -22.33 10.35 2.92
N ARG A 270 -22.45 9.83 4.15
CA ARG A 270 -23.23 10.45 5.22
C ARG A 270 -22.38 10.63 6.46
N ARG A 271 -22.46 11.83 7.05
CA ARG A 271 -21.78 12.15 8.31
C ARG A 271 -22.25 11.19 9.40
N PHE A 272 -21.33 10.69 10.22
CA PHE A 272 -21.72 9.91 11.39
C PHE A 272 -22.36 10.82 12.44
N ASP A 273 -23.63 10.57 12.79
CA ASP A 273 -24.37 11.41 13.73
C ASP A 273 -24.07 11.05 15.19
N SER A 274 -22.89 11.45 15.66
CA SER A 274 -22.48 11.25 17.05
C SER A 274 -23.27 12.08 18.06
N ARG A 275 -24.06 13.08 17.63
CA ARG A 275 -24.89 13.93 18.51
C ARG A 275 -26.23 13.28 18.84
N GLY A 276 -26.70 12.39 17.98
CA GLY A 276 -27.92 11.60 18.20
C GLY A 276 -27.74 10.42 19.17
N LEU A 277 -26.52 10.18 19.66
CA LEU A 277 -26.23 9.13 20.64
C LEU A 277 -26.57 9.59 22.06
N SER A 278 -27.30 8.77 22.82
CA SER A 278 -27.39 8.88 24.28
C SER A 278 -26.03 8.68 24.95
N ASP A 279 -25.90 9.04 26.24
CA ASP A 279 -24.65 8.91 26.98
C ASP A 279 -24.15 7.46 27.06
N GLY A 280 -25.08 6.50 27.20
CA GLY A 280 -24.78 5.08 27.21
C GLY A 280 -24.26 4.59 25.85
N GLU A 281 -24.94 4.98 24.77
CA GLU A 281 -24.51 4.64 23.40
C GLU A 281 -23.16 5.28 23.05
N ARG A 282 -22.96 6.55 23.42
CA ARG A 282 -21.68 7.27 23.25
C ARG A 282 -20.55 6.52 23.94
N THR A 283 -20.75 6.13 25.20
CA THR A 283 -19.75 5.38 25.98
C THR A 283 -19.41 4.04 25.31
N ALA A 284 -20.43 3.29 24.87
CA ALA A 284 -20.24 2.02 24.18
C ALA A 284 -19.46 2.19 22.86
N VAL A 285 -19.83 3.16 22.03
CA VAL A 285 -19.15 3.42 20.76
C VAL A 285 -17.69 3.79 20.99
N LEU A 286 -17.41 4.71 21.91
CA LEU A 286 -16.03 5.11 22.23
C LEU A 286 -15.16 3.93 22.71
N ALA A 287 -15.73 3.05 23.54
CA ALA A 287 -15.04 1.82 23.95
C ALA A 287 -14.73 0.91 22.76
N GLY A 288 -15.66 0.75 21.81
CA GLY A 288 -15.45 -0.02 20.58
C GLY A 288 -14.36 0.56 19.68
N LEU A 289 -14.28 1.89 19.55
CA LEU A 289 -13.23 2.58 18.79
C LEU A 289 -11.83 2.39 19.43
N ALA A 290 -11.76 2.41 20.76
CA ALA A 290 -10.54 2.11 21.48
C ALA A 290 -10.10 0.65 21.31
N GLU A 291 -11.04 -0.31 21.41
CA GLU A 291 -10.77 -1.73 21.12
C GLU A 291 -10.29 -1.94 19.69
N ALA A 292 -10.89 -1.27 18.70
CA ALA A 292 -10.46 -1.34 17.31
C ALA A 292 -9.01 -0.86 17.15
N THR A 293 -8.64 0.25 17.79
CA THR A 293 -7.27 0.78 17.73
C THR A 293 -6.26 -0.24 18.27
N THR A 294 -6.56 -0.88 19.39
CA THR A 294 -5.73 -1.93 19.98
C THR A 294 -5.64 -3.15 19.06
N ALA A 295 -6.78 -3.61 18.53
CA ALA A 295 -6.84 -4.75 17.61
C ALA A 295 -6.01 -4.49 16.34
N ILE A 296 -6.17 -3.32 15.70
CA ILE A 296 -5.43 -2.93 14.50
C ILE A 296 -3.92 -2.92 14.77
N ARG A 297 -3.48 -2.39 15.92
CA ARG A 297 -2.05 -2.38 16.28
C ARG A 297 -1.49 -3.79 16.52
N GLY A 298 -2.26 -4.68 17.14
CA GLY A 298 -1.82 -6.04 17.51
C GLY A 298 -1.94 -7.09 16.41
N ALA A 299 -2.68 -6.82 15.33
CA ALA A 299 -3.01 -7.82 14.31
C ALA A 299 -1.79 -8.43 13.58
N GLY A 300 -0.65 -7.76 13.54
CA GLY A 300 0.58 -8.30 12.94
C GLY A 300 1.00 -9.66 13.51
N VAL A 301 0.74 -9.90 14.81
CA VAL A 301 1.02 -11.20 15.47
C VAL A 301 0.05 -12.28 14.98
N GLN A 302 -1.23 -11.93 14.78
CA GLN A 302 -2.27 -12.87 14.35
C GLN A 302 -2.08 -13.34 12.91
N PHE A 303 -1.65 -12.44 12.01
CA PHE A 303 -1.51 -12.74 10.58
C PHE A 303 -0.07 -13.11 10.18
N GLY A 304 0.90 -12.91 11.06
CA GLY A 304 2.30 -13.21 10.81
C GLY A 304 2.63 -14.68 10.98
N ARG A 305 3.41 -15.24 10.05
CA ARG A 305 4.18 -16.47 10.27
C ARG A 305 5.57 -16.06 10.73
N PHE A 306 6.04 -16.62 11.85
CA PHE A 306 7.37 -16.32 12.40
C PHE A 306 8.26 -17.56 12.34
N VAL A 307 9.45 -17.44 11.73
CA VAL A 307 10.46 -18.49 11.65
C VAL A 307 11.82 -17.86 11.83
N ASP A 308 12.63 -18.36 12.78
CA ASP A 308 14.02 -17.92 12.98
C ASP A 308 14.19 -16.39 13.15
N GLY A 309 13.26 -15.76 13.86
CA GLY A 309 13.24 -14.31 14.09
C GLY A 309 12.64 -13.48 12.95
N TRP A 310 12.27 -14.09 11.83
CA TRP A 310 11.66 -13.45 10.68
C TRP A 310 10.14 -13.58 10.70
N GLY A 311 9.43 -12.45 10.63
CA GLY A 311 8.01 -12.40 10.28
C GLY A 311 7.82 -12.35 8.77
N TYR A 312 6.96 -13.22 8.25
CA TYR A 312 6.65 -13.34 6.82
C TYR A 312 5.29 -12.71 6.52
N SER A 313 5.20 -12.04 5.37
CA SER A 313 3.96 -11.45 4.88
C SER A 313 2.85 -12.50 4.72
N HIS A 314 1.63 -12.15 5.11
CA HIS A 314 0.46 -13.01 4.92
C HIS A 314 0.10 -13.08 3.42
N ARG A 315 -0.49 -14.19 2.97
CA ARG A 315 -0.83 -14.43 1.56
C ARG A 315 -1.79 -13.40 0.96
N SER A 316 -2.62 -12.76 1.78
CA SER A 316 -3.61 -11.75 1.35
C SER A 316 -3.07 -10.32 1.36
N LEU A 317 -1.76 -10.13 1.57
CA LEU A 317 -1.16 -8.79 1.51
C LEU A 317 -1.46 -8.13 0.14
N GLY A 318 -1.89 -6.88 0.16
CA GLY A 318 -2.15 -6.12 -1.06
C GLY A 318 -3.45 -6.52 -1.81
N ASN A 319 -4.09 -7.63 -1.45
CA ASN A 319 -5.41 -8.03 -1.93
C ASN A 319 -6.14 -8.84 -0.85
N PHE A 320 -6.92 -8.14 -0.05
CA PHE A 320 -7.27 -8.59 1.30
C PHE A 320 -8.55 -9.43 1.38
N GLY A 321 -9.35 -9.54 0.31
CA GLY A 321 -10.67 -10.17 0.38
C GLY A 321 -11.53 -9.53 1.47
N THR A 322 -11.99 -10.32 2.45
CA THR A 322 -12.73 -9.87 3.65
C THR A 322 -11.89 -9.89 4.93
N GLU A 323 -10.56 -9.95 4.84
CA GLU A 323 -9.63 -9.91 5.98
C GLU A 323 -9.49 -8.47 6.52
N TYR A 324 -10.59 -7.88 7.02
CA TYR A 324 -10.68 -6.46 7.37
C TYR A 324 -9.66 -6.03 8.42
N LEU A 325 -9.43 -6.86 9.44
CA LEU A 325 -8.46 -6.55 10.48
C LEU A 325 -7.04 -6.51 9.93
N TYR A 326 -6.68 -7.46 9.06
CA TYR A 326 -5.36 -7.47 8.42
C TYR A 326 -5.19 -6.26 7.48
N ARG A 327 -6.21 -5.94 6.68
CA ARG A 327 -6.23 -4.75 5.83
C ARG A 327 -5.99 -3.47 6.64
N ALA A 328 -6.71 -3.30 7.74
CA ALA A 328 -6.56 -2.15 8.63
C ALA A 328 -5.15 -2.08 9.24
N HIS A 329 -4.60 -3.22 9.65
CA HIS A 329 -3.22 -3.30 10.16
C HIS A 329 -2.18 -2.88 9.11
N ILE A 330 -2.32 -3.34 7.87
CA ILE A 330 -1.42 -2.96 6.78
C ILE A 330 -1.61 -1.48 6.41
N ALA A 331 -2.83 -0.96 6.41
CA ALA A 331 -3.08 0.46 6.20
C ALA A 331 -2.36 1.35 7.26
N LEU A 332 -2.24 0.87 8.50
CA LEU A 332 -1.51 1.55 9.57
C LEU A 332 0.01 1.45 9.40
N THR A 333 0.52 0.27 9.05
CA THR A 333 1.95 -0.07 9.19
C THR A 333 2.74 -0.07 7.88
N GLY A 334 2.07 -0.22 6.73
CA GLY A 334 2.69 -0.42 5.42
C GLY A 334 1.73 -0.18 4.26
N LEU A 335 0.98 0.94 4.28
CA LEU A 335 0.06 1.32 3.21
C LEU A 335 0.76 1.29 1.83
N ALA A 336 0.04 0.86 0.80
CA ALA A 336 0.56 0.63 -0.56
C ALA A 336 1.50 -0.58 -0.71
N ALA A 337 1.41 -1.55 0.20
CA ALA A 337 2.06 -2.86 0.02
C ALA A 337 1.57 -3.55 -1.26
N LEU A 338 2.50 -4.19 -1.95
CA LEU A 338 2.24 -4.98 -3.15
C LEU A 338 1.71 -6.36 -2.77
N GLU A 339 1.02 -7.01 -3.70
CA GLU A 339 0.72 -8.44 -3.57
C GLU A 339 2.02 -9.28 -3.53
N PRO A 340 2.06 -10.38 -2.77
CA PRO A 340 3.27 -11.19 -2.60
C PRO A 340 3.92 -11.63 -3.92
N VAL A 341 3.12 -11.90 -4.96
CA VAL A 341 3.58 -12.30 -6.29
C VAL A 341 4.41 -11.22 -7.01
N GLU A 342 4.21 -9.96 -6.65
CA GLU A 342 4.97 -8.83 -7.18
C GLU A 342 6.16 -8.50 -6.28
N ALA A 343 5.93 -8.44 -4.95
CA ALA A 343 6.99 -8.34 -3.97
C ALA A 343 6.54 -8.92 -2.62
N THR A 344 7.41 -9.71 -1.99
CA THR A 344 7.20 -10.21 -0.62
C THR A 344 8.24 -9.64 0.33
N TYR A 345 7.83 -9.46 1.59
CA TYR A 345 8.61 -8.81 2.63
C TYR A 345 8.73 -9.73 3.84
N MET A 346 9.95 -9.85 4.34
CA MET A 346 10.24 -10.51 5.61
C MET A 346 10.97 -9.54 6.53
N PHE A 347 10.52 -9.43 7.76
CA PHE A 347 11.07 -8.49 8.74
C PHE A 347 11.65 -9.25 9.93
N ALA A 348 12.84 -8.88 10.37
CA ALA A 348 13.42 -9.41 11.60
C ALA A 348 13.66 -8.27 12.59
N GLY A 349 13.13 -8.47 13.80
CA GLY A 349 13.37 -7.63 14.97
C GLY A 349 14.08 -8.37 16.10
N THR A 350 14.33 -9.68 15.93
CA THR A 350 15.07 -10.51 16.89
C THR A 350 16.15 -11.34 16.21
N ASP A 351 17.14 -11.77 16.98
CA ASP A 351 18.15 -12.74 16.57
C ASP A 351 17.68 -14.20 16.74
N ALA A 352 18.58 -15.15 16.46
CA ALA A 352 18.36 -16.59 16.54
C ALA A 352 17.98 -17.09 17.95
N ASP A 353 18.32 -16.33 18.99
CA ASP A 353 18.01 -16.66 20.39
C ASP A 353 16.75 -15.91 20.87
N GLY A 354 16.06 -15.18 19.98
CA GLY A 354 14.87 -14.40 20.30
C GLY A 354 15.15 -13.07 20.99
N ARG A 355 16.41 -12.63 21.08
CA ARG A 355 16.76 -11.32 21.64
C ARG A 355 16.51 -10.23 20.62
N LEU A 356 16.08 -9.04 21.05
CA LEU A 356 15.87 -7.91 20.14
C LEU A 356 17.16 -7.56 19.41
N LEU A 357 17.01 -7.18 18.14
CA LEU A 357 18.11 -6.61 17.37
C LEU A 357 18.39 -5.19 17.87
N GLU A 358 19.63 -4.97 18.30
CA GLU A 358 20.08 -3.71 18.89
C GLU A 358 21.31 -3.18 18.14
N GLY A 359 21.32 -1.88 17.88
CA GLY A 359 22.49 -1.17 17.42
C GLY A 359 23.64 -1.26 18.42
N GLY A 360 24.88 -1.19 17.93
CA GLY A 360 26.10 -1.36 18.73
C GLY A 360 26.50 -2.82 18.95
N ALA A 361 25.57 -3.78 18.83
CA ALA A 361 25.90 -5.19 18.74
C ALA A 361 26.35 -5.58 17.32
N ARG A 362 27.01 -6.74 17.21
CA ARG A 362 27.48 -7.30 15.93
C ARG A 362 26.67 -8.55 15.61
N TYR A 363 26.27 -8.70 14.35
CA TYR A 363 25.52 -9.87 13.90
C TYR A 363 26.04 -10.36 12.54
N THR A 364 25.77 -11.62 12.24
CA THR A 364 25.98 -12.23 10.93
C THR A 364 24.66 -12.77 10.40
N LEU A 365 24.46 -12.64 9.08
CA LEU A 365 23.43 -13.32 8.33
C LEU A 365 24.11 -14.14 7.24
N ARG A 366 24.05 -15.46 7.36
CA ARG A 366 24.77 -16.37 6.48
C ARG A 366 23.80 -17.18 5.62
N PHE A 367 23.92 -17.02 4.31
CA PHE A 367 23.26 -17.86 3.31
C PHE A 367 24.22 -18.96 2.86
N GLU A 368 23.82 -20.21 3.03
CA GLU A 368 24.56 -21.35 2.49
C GLU A 368 24.59 -21.33 0.95
N ALA A 369 25.54 -22.06 0.37
CA ALA A 369 25.66 -22.18 -1.08
C ALA A 369 24.35 -22.69 -1.71
N GLY A 370 23.90 -22.01 -2.78
CA GLY A 370 22.63 -22.33 -3.44
C GLY A 370 21.37 -21.98 -2.63
N ARG A 371 21.49 -21.31 -1.48
CA ARG A 371 20.37 -20.95 -0.58
C ARG A 371 20.11 -19.44 -0.49
N LEU A 372 20.54 -18.68 -1.51
CA LEU A 372 20.19 -17.27 -1.63
C LEU A 372 18.66 -17.08 -1.79
N PRO A 373 18.12 -15.90 -1.46
CA PRO A 373 16.70 -15.61 -1.63
C PRO A 373 16.24 -15.83 -3.09
N PRO A 374 15.20 -16.65 -3.33
CA PRO A 374 14.79 -17.01 -4.68
C PRO A 374 13.84 -15.94 -5.24
N ALA A 375 14.40 -15.03 -6.04
CA ALA A 375 13.69 -13.93 -6.69
C ALA A 375 14.02 -13.89 -8.18
N ARG A 376 12.99 -13.71 -9.02
CA ARG A 376 13.16 -13.63 -10.48
C ARG A 376 13.68 -12.27 -10.93
N ALA A 377 13.31 -11.21 -10.22
CA ALA A 377 13.79 -9.86 -10.52
C ALA A 377 15.04 -9.53 -9.70
N PHE A 378 14.90 -9.40 -8.39
CA PHE A 378 16.03 -9.18 -7.48
C PHE A 378 15.62 -9.36 -6.01
N TRP A 379 16.60 -9.44 -5.11
CA TRP A 379 16.38 -9.35 -3.66
C TRP A 379 17.25 -8.29 -2.99
N SER A 380 16.78 -7.76 -1.87
CA SER A 380 17.53 -6.79 -1.07
C SER A 380 17.26 -6.94 0.42
N LEU A 381 18.29 -6.78 1.24
CA LEU A 381 18.23 -6.67 2.69
C LEU A 381 18.49 -5.22 3.09
N SER A 382 17.53 -4.58 3.72
CA SER A 382 17.65 -3.20 4.21
C SER A 382 17.77 -3.14 5.72
N MET A 383 18.50 -2.14 6.22
CA MET A 383 18.71 -1.88 7.66
C MET A 383 18.03 -0.57 8.09
N TYR A 384 17.37 -0.59 9.25
CA TYR A 384 16.67 0.56 9.81
C TYR A 384 16.95 0.73 11.30
N GLU A 385 17.10 1.98 11.75
CA GLU A 385 16.84 2.34 13.15
C GLU A 385 15.34 2.38 13.41
N VAL A 386 14.92 2.08 14.64
CA VAL A 386 13.52 2.17 15.07
C VAL A 386 13.35 3.35 16.03
N THR A 387 12.45 4.27 15.70
CA THR A 387 12.15 5.45 16.53
C THR A 387 11.28 5.06 17.74
N PRO A 388 11.21 5.90 18.80
CA PRO A 388 10.33 5.64 19.95
C PRO A 388 8.85 5.45 19.58
N GLU A 389 8.41 6.07 18.48
CA GLU A 389 7.04 5.93 17.96
C GLU A 389 6.83 4.63 17.15
N GLY A 390 7.85 3.76 17.07
CA GLY A 390 7.80 2.50 16.35
C GLY A 390 7.96 2.62 14.83
N ARG A 391 8.36 3.79 14.32
CA ARG A 391 8.67 3.96 12.89
C ARG A 391 10.09 3.49 12.62
N ALA A 392 10.37 3.00 11.42
CA ALA A 392 11.70 2.53 11.07
C ALA A 392 12.25 3.32 9.89
N PHE A 393 13.47 3.83 10.00
CA PHE A 393 14.08 4.61 8.93
C PHE A 393 15.56 4.29 8.75
N PHE A 394 16.10 4.68 7.60
CA PHE A 394 17.52 4.49 7.32
C PHE A 394 18.38 5.32 8.28
N VAL A 395 19.53 4.76 8.62
CA VAL A 395 20.55 5.36 9.48
C VAL A 395 21.72 5.86 8.63
N ASP A 396 22.24 7.04 8.95
CA ASP A 396 23.42 7.57 8.28
C ASP A 396 24.63 6.65 8.52
N ASN A 397 25.49 6.49 7.52
CA ASN A 397 26.66 5.65 7.62
C ASN A 397 27.78 6.04 6.64
N PRO A 398 29.05 5.70 6.94
CA PRO A 398 30.22 6.21 6.20
C PRO A 398 30.26 5.83 4.72
N ILE A 399 29.63 4.71 4.35
CA ILE A 399 29.65 4.18 2.97
C ILE A 399 28.33 4.43 2.23
N GLN A 400 27.40 5.17 2.83
CA GLN A 400 26.08 5.50 2.28
C GLN A 400 25.32 4.27 1.77
N ARG A 401 25.43 3.15 2.48
CA ARG A 401 24.78 1.87 2.15
C ARG A 401 23.61 1.63 3.07
N TYR A 402 22.43 1.51 2.49
CA TYR A 402 21.17 1.31 3.21
C TYR A 402 20.53 -0.06 2.93
N ALA A 403 20.97 -0.71 1.85
CA ALA A 403 20.59 -2.06 1.49
C ALA A 403 21.77 -2.82 0.87
N ILE A 404 21.72 -4.15 0.96
CA ILE A 404 22.65 -5.08 0.31
C ILE A 404 21.83 -6.19 -0.39
N GLY A 405 22.23 -6.58 -1.59
CA GLY A 405 21.44 -7.48 -2.44
C GLY A 405 22.28 -8.20 -3.49
N ASP A 406 21.64 -9.03 -4.30
CA ASP A 406 22.25 -9.67 -5.49
C ASP A 406 22.91 -8.69 -6.46
N ARG A 407 22.44 -7.45 -6.48
CA ARG A 407 22.97 -6.36 -7.31
C ARG A 407 24.11 -5.57 -6.66
N THR A 408 24.46 -5.85 -5.40
CA THR A 408 25.59 -5.17 -4.76
C THR A 408 26.90 -5.59 -5.43
N ARG A 409 27.61 -4.63 -6.03
CA ARG A 409 28.90 -4.88 -6.67
C ARG A 409 29.96 -5.25 -5.63
N GLY A 410 30.77 -6.27 -5.94
CA GLY A 410 31.92 -6.65 -5.13
C GLY A 410 31.61 -7.53 -3.92
N LEU A 411 30.42 -8.16 -3.85
CA LEU A 411 30.15 -9.21 -2.86
C LEU A 411 31.16 -10.36 -2.97
N VAL A 412 31.67 -10.81 -1.83
CA VAL A 412 32.67 -11.87 -1.74
C VAL A 412 32.02 -13.13 -1.18
N ARG A 413 32.13 -14.25 -1.89
CA ARG A 413 31.65 -15.55 -1.39
C ARG A 413 32.71 -16.23 -0.54
N GLY A 414 32.27 -17.03 0.43
CA GLY A 414 33.13 -17.94 1.16
C GLY A 414 33.68 -19.05 0.24
N PRO A 415 34.75 -19.76 0.65
CA PRO A 415 35.31 -20.89 -0.12
C PRO A 415 34.31 -22.01 -0.39
N ASP A 416 33.29 -22.16 0.46
CA ASP A 416 32.19 -23.11 0.34
C ASP A 416 31.03 -22.61 -0.53
N GLY A 417 31.15 -21.41 -1.12
CA GLY A 417 30.12 -20.79 -1.96
C GLY A 417 29.05 -20.01 -1.20
N SER A 418 29.13 -19.96 0.14
CA SER A 418 28.24 -19.19 1.00
C SER A 418 28.37 -17.68 0.79
N LEU A 419 27.34 -16.94 1.21
CA LEU A 419 27.37 -15.50 1.37
C LEU A 419 27.08 -15.16 2.83
N GLU A 420 28.06 -14.61 3.53
CA GLU A 420 27.90 -14.10 4.88
C GLU A 420 27.91 -12.57 4.87
N ILE A 421 26.87 -11.97 5.45
CA ILE A 421 26.69 -10.53 5.57
C ILE A 421 26.95 -10.13 7.03
N ALA A 422 27.89 -9.21 7.24
CA ALA A 422 28.14 -8.61 8.54
C ALA A 422 27.18 -7.44 8.78
N LEU A 423 26.46 -7.48 9.90
CA LEU A 423 25.57 -6.42 10.38
C LEU A 423 26.18 -5.82 11.64
N GLN A 424 26.89 -4.70 11.50
CA GLN A 424 27.47 -3.98 12.64
C GLN A 424 27.71 -2.51 12.30
N ALA A 425 27.85 -1.66 13.32
CA ALA A 425 28.06 -0.21 13.15
C ALA A 425 29.49 0.12 12.67
N GLU A 426 30.48 -0.62 13.16
CA GLU A 426 31.89 -0.45 12.80
C GLU A 426 32.26 -1.25 11.56
N ARG A 427 33.18 -0.71 10.75
CA ARG A 427 33.70 -1.39 9.56
C ARG A 427 34.32 -2.74 9.95
N PRO A 428 33.89 -3.87 9.35
CA PRO A 428 34.49 -5.17 9.60
C PRO A 428 35.96 -5.22 9.18
N ALA A 429 36.76 -5.98 9.93
CA ALA A 429 38.17 -6.23 9.58
C ALA A 429 38.32 -6.91 8.20
N ALA A 430 37.32 -7.71 7.81
CA ALA A 430 37.26 -8.36 6.50
C ALA A 430 36.96 -7.40 5.33
N GLY A 431 36.69 -6.13 5.61
CA GLY A 431 36.39 -5.10 4.60
C GLY A 431 34.89 -4.81 4.45
N GLU A 432 34.56 -4.07 3.39
CA GLU A 432 33.23 -3.46 3.20
C GLU A 432 32.33 -4.26 2.26
N SER A 433 32.87 -5.25 1.52
CA SER A 433 32.14 -5.99 0.49
C SER A 433 30.80 -6.53 0.97
N ASN A 434 30.80 -7.30 2.06
CA ASN A 434 29.60 -7.92 2.61
C ASN A 434 29.11 -7.24 3.90
N TRP A 435 29.34 -5.93 4.03
CA TRP A 435 28.96 -5.18 5.22
C TRP A 435 27.67 -4.40 4.99
N LEU A 436 26.70 -4.53 5.89
CA LEU A 436 25.55 -3.63 5.99
C LEU A 436 25.67 -2.85 7.31
N PRO A 437 25.97 -1.54 7.27
CA PRO A 437 26.09 -0.72 8.47
C PRO A 437 24.80 -0.68 9.29
N THR A 438 24.94 -0.73 10.61
CA THR A 438 23.83 -0.69 11.58
C THR A 438 23.91 0.55 12.44
N PRO A 439 22.82 0.93 13.15
CA PRO A 439 22.91 1.98 14.16
C PRO A 439 23.95 1.65 15.23
N ALA A 440 24.58 2.68 15.79
CA ALA A 440 25.57 2.53 16.87
C ALA A 440 24.92 2.18 18.21
N SER A 441 23.61 2.40 18.36
CA SER A 441 22.83 2.09 19.56
C SER A 441 21.33 2.04 19.22
N GLY A 442 20.53 1.60 20.19
CA GLY A 442 19.07 1.63 20.12
C GLY A 442 18.46 0.47 19.31
N PRO A 443 17.13 0.35 19.28
CA PRO A 443 16.45 -0.72 18.57
C PRO A 443 16.64 -0.59 17.06
N MET A 444 16.86 -1.73 16.40
CA MET A 444 16.98 -1.79 14.95
C MET A 444 16.06 -2.86 14.34
N ARG A 445 15.82 -2.75 13.04
CA ARG A 445 15.05 -3.72 12.28
C ARG A 445 15.68 -3.92 10.91
N ILE A 446 15.69 -5.16 10.44
CA ILE A 446 16.03 -5.46 9.04
C ILE A 446 14.80 -5.92 8.26
N THR A 447 14.82 -5.66 6.96
CA THR A 447 13.76 -6.11 6.05
C THR A 447 14.38 -6.72 4.81
N MET A 448 14.10 -8.00 4.58
CA MET A 448 14.37 -8.68 3.33
C MET A 448 13.20 -8.45 2.37
N ARG A 449 13.51 -8.15 1.11
CA ARG A 449 12.55 -7.96 0.02
C ARG A 449 12.93 -8.86 -1.13
N LEU A 450 11.97 -9.60 -1.65
CA LEU A 450 12.11 -10.36 -2.90
C LEU A 450 11.11 -9.78 -3.89
N TYR A 451 11.60 -9.40 -5.06
CA TYR A 451 10.80 -8.87 -6.16
C TYR A 451 10.62 -9.94 -7.23
N GLU A 452 9.37 -10.14 -7.64
CA GLU A 452 8.94 -11.31 -8.42
C GLU A 452 9.46 -12.62 -7.78
N PRO A 453 9.13 -12.90 -6.50
CA PRO A 453 9.61 -14.09 -5.81
C PRO A 453 9.23 -15.37 -6.54
N GLU A 454 10.13 -16.36 -6.49
CA GLU A 454 9.81 -17.69 -7.01
C GLU A 454 8.80 -18.41 -6.11
N ALA A 455 8.18 -19.47 -6.65
CA ALA A 455 7.16 -20.25 -5.96
C ALA A 455 7.61 -20.71 -4.56
N ALA A 456 8.88 -21.11 -4.39
CA ALA A 456 9.40 -21.57 -3.10
C ALA A 456 9.34 -20.50 -1.99
N ALA A 457 9.48 -19.22 -2.32
CA ALA A 457 9.30 -18.14 -1.35
C ALA A 457 7.82 -17.85 -1.07
N LEU A 458 6.95 -18.00 -2.08
CA LEU A 458 5.51 -17.73 -1.96
C LEU A 458 4.75 -18.81 -1.17
N ASP A 459 5.11 -20.08 -1.36
CA ASP A 459 4.48 -21.22 -0.67
C ASP A 459 5.17 -21.58 0.66
N GLY A 460 6.26 -20.88 1.00
CA GLY A 460 6.96 -21.02 2.27
C GLY A 460 7.86 -22.25 2.39
N ARG A 461 8.26 -22.87 1.27
CA ARG A 461 9.34 -23.88 1.21
C ARG A 461 10.74 -23.27 1.40
N TYR A 462 10.90 -22.00 1.07
CA TYR A 462 12.10 -21.23 1.36
C TYR A 462 11.90 -20.43 2.66
N THR A 463 12.86 -20.56 3.58
CA THR A 463 12.95 -19.73 4.78
C THR A 463 14.32 -19.06 4.83
N LEU A 464 14.34 -17.84 5.35
CA LEU A 464 15.57 -17.10 5.61
C LEU A 464 16.35 -17.72 6.78
N PRO A 465 17.69 -17.69 6.73
CA PRO A 465 18.50 -18.08 7.86
C PRO A 465 18.32 -17.10 9.03
N ALA A 466 18.46 -17.60 10.25
CA ALA A 466 18.44 -16.78 11.46
C ALA A 466 19.57 -15.74 11.45
N VAL A 467 19.29 -14.54 11.98
CA VAL A 467 20.32 -13.55 12.28
C VAL A 467 21.05 -13.99 13.55
N ARG A 468 22.38 -14.09 13.54
CA ARG A 468 23.15 -14.56 14.70
C ARG A 468 23.96 -13.44 15.31
N ARG A 469 23.84 -13.22 16.61
CA ARG A 469 24.70 -12.28 17.35
C ARG A 469 26.13 -12.83 17.41
N VAL A 470 27.11 -11.95 17.27
CA VAL A 470 28.55 -12.24 17.34
C VAL A 470 29.11 -11.51 18.56
N GLY A 471 29.74 -12.26 19.47
CA GLY A 471 30.32 -11.73 20.71
C GLY A 471 29.48 -12.05 21.93
#